data_AF-A0A8S3TFQ6-F1
#
_entry.id   AF-A0A8S3TFQ6-F1
#
_cell.length_a   1.000
_cell.length_b   1.000
_cell.length_c   1.000
_cell.angle_alpha   90.00
_cell.angle_beta   90.00
_cell.angle_gamma   90.00
#
_symmetry.space_group_name_H-M   'P 1'
#
loop_
_entity.id
_entity.type
_entity.pdbx_description
1 polymer ?
#
loop_
_entity_poly.entity_id
_entity_poly.type
_entity_poly.pdbx_seq_one_letter_code
_entity_poly.pdbx_strand_id
1 'polypeptide(L)'
;MIQDEKDKKGEYTPQIANSRYISHEQRDFPNVKSAFVLNTALLKYITWFKFWTIFEIFDIIFFVLIFAVFVFGFGIIYHAIMYPNSEPGYLLFKEIIYIPYWQLYGELFLDTFQGTETDCTKDPELYKNGTMTRCPEVSEINYMLLAVYTVLTHIILVNFLIAMFSHTFTRSQDNNELVWKFHRFSLVQEYYDRCLLIPPLIILSHMKRAFFFILDKCCHVSNTKQVNVFRIDMKLKEKKRIDLLEKDAVNSYSNASVSLRKYRARAISSDDGSYSHDAEHSLHDQVEKVTKEVGKLQNFLEEMKQDIKDIKSYKQRVLLVELPKGIPSGTHVPEEVPMFQQTS
;
A
#
# COMPACT_ATOMS: atom_id res chain seq x y z
N MET A 1 -49.63 -25.50 33.17
CA MET A 1 -50.91 -25.15 32.51
C MET A 1 -50.66 -25.16 31.01
N ILE A 2 -51.30 -26.12 30.31
CA ILE A 2 -51.72 -26.06 28.90
C ILE A 2 -50.56 -25.99 27.88
N GLN A 3 -50.08 -27.11 27.32
CA GLN A 3 -50.64 -27.94 26.23
C GLN A 3 -50.43 -27.36 24.82
N ASP A 4 -49.80 -28.18 23.98
CA ASP A 4 -49.89 -28.25 22.52
C ASP A 4 -49.53 -27.03 21.67
N GLU A 5 -48.32 -27.05 21.08
CA GLU A 5 -48.22 -26.74 19.65
C GLU A 5 -47.32 -27.77 18.96
N LYS A 6 -48.01 -28.71 18.32
CA LYS A 6 -47.48 -29.73 17.42
C LYS A 6 -46.89 -29.11 16.15
N ASP A 7 -45.98 -29.87 15.56
CA ASP A 7 -45.75 -29.96 14.12
C ASP A 7 -45.28 -28.69 13.39
N LYS A 8 -43.96 -28.57 13.27
CA LYS A 8 -43.29 -28.27 11.99
C LYS A 8 -41.88 -28.87 11.99
N LYS A 9 -41.80 -30.17 11.69
CA LYS A 9 -40.60 -30.75 11.08
C LYS A 9 -40.40 -30.09 9.72
N GLY A 10 -39.75 -28.94 9.72
CA GLY A 10 -39.18 -28.34 8.53
C GLY A 10 -37.87 -29.06 8.23
N GLU A 11 -37.97 -30.15 7.47
CA GLU A 11 -36.85 -30.83 6.85
C GLU A 11 -36.15 -29.86 5.89
N TYR A 12 -35.25 -29.02 6.40
CA TYR A 12 -34.32 -28.26 5.57
C TYR A 12 -33.18 -29.18 5.18
N THR A 13 -33.46 -30.01 4.18
CA THR A 13 -32.44 -30.53 3.29
C THR A 13 -31.59 -29.35 2.82
N PRO A 14 -30.25 -29.38 2.98
CA PRO A 14 -29.43 -28.43 2.25
C PRO A 14 -29.68 -28.77 0.78
N GLN A 15 -30.30 -27.86 0.05
CA GLN A 15 -30.35 -27.97 -1.40
C GLN A 15 -28.90 -28.04 -1.85
N ILE A 16 -28.46 -29.27 -2.14
CA ILE A 16 -27.30 -29.54 -2.96
C ILE A 16 -27.66 -28.89 -4.29
N ALA A 17 -27.30 -27.61 -4.42
CA ALA A 17 -27.36 -26.89 -5.67
C ALA A 17 -26.68 -27.80 -6.68
N ASN A 18 -27.50 -28.27 -7.61
CA ASN A 18 -27.17 -29.25 -8.61
C ASN A 18 -25.85 -28.85 -9.26
N SER A 19 -24.75 -29.57 -8.98
CA SER A 19 -23.45 -29.41 -9.63
C SER A 19 -23.48 -29.85 -11.11
N ARG A 20 -24.67 -29.87 -11.72
CA ARG A 20 -24.97 -30.24 -13.10
C ARG A 20 -25.29 -29.02 -13.99
N TYR A 21 -25.04 -27.79 -13.51
CA TYR A 21 -25.19 -26.57 -14.32
C TYR A 21 -23.88 -25.92 -14.77
N ILE A 22 -22.72 -26.55 -14.52
CA ILE A 22 -21.42 -26.03 -15.02
C ILE A 22 -20.89 -26.96 -16.12
N SER A 23 -21.72 -27.23 -17.12
CA SER A 23 -21.31 -27.88 -18.36
C SER A 23 -22.18 -27.35 -19.48
N HIS A 24 -21.90 -26.11 -19.87
CA HIS A 24 -22.33 -25.37 -21.08
C HIS A 24 -22.57 -23.89 -20.75
N GLU A 25 -21.58 -23.23 -20.16
CA GLU A 25 -21.46 -21.77 -20.36
C GLU A 25 -20.23 -21.55 -21.21
N GLN A 26 -20.43 -21.79 -22.51
CA GLN A 26 -19.58 -21.24 -23.54
C GLN A 26 -19.70 -19.72 -23.36
N ARG A 27 -18.77 -19.12 -22.60
CA ARG A 27 -18.62 -17.67 -22.57
C ARG A 27 -18.21 -17.26 -23.98
N ASP A 28 -19.21 -17.08 -24.83
CA ASP A 28 -19.08 -16.34 -26.07
C ASP A 28 -18.37 -15.05 -25.73
N PHE A 29 -17.30 -14.78 -26.47
CA PHE A 29 -16.63 -13.49 -26.44
C PHE A 29 -17.68 -12.39 -26.45
N PRO A 30 -17.52 -11.33 -25.64
CA PRO A 30 -18.53 -10.31 -25.57
C PRO A 30 -18.79 -9.78 -26.98
N ASN A 31 -20.01 -10.04 -27.48
CA ASN A 31 -20.59 -9.34 -28.62
C ASN A 31 -20.22 -7.85 -28.51
N VAL A 32 -20.05 -7.15 -29.62
CA VAL A 32 -19.65 -5.72 -29.66
C VAL A 32 -20.48 -4.85 -28.68
N LYS A 33 -21.73 -5.26 -28.39
CA LYS A 33 -22.61 -4.68 -27.36
C LYS A 33 -22.16 -4.92 -25.91
N SER A 34 -21.70 -6.12 -25.52
CA SER A 34 -21.17 -6.37 -24.18
C SER A 34 -19.76 -5.83 -23.98
N ALA A 35 -18.95 -5.70 -25.03
CA ALA A 35 -17.72 -4.91 -24.98
C ALA A 35 -18.04 -3.42 -24.72
N PHE A 36 -19.08 -2.86 -25.37
CA PHE A 36 -19.56 -1.49 -25.13
C PHE A 36 -20.15 -1.28 -23.72
N VAL A 37 -20.91 -2.25 -23.20
CA VAL A 37 -21.46 -2.23 -21.82
C VAL A 37 -20.36 -2.36 -20.77
N LEU A 38 -19.34 -3.21 -21.00
CA LEU A 38 -18.18 -3.33 -20.14
C LEU A 38 -17.35 -2.04 -20.16
N ASN A 39 -17.18 -1.42 -21.33
CA ASN A 39 -16.47 -0.14 -21.47
C ASN A 39 -17.22 1.01 -20.79
N THR A 40 -18.56 1.03 -20.84
CA THR A 40 -19.36 2.04 -20.11
C THR A 40 -19.43 1.77 -18.61
N ALA A 41 -19.45 0.50 -18.16
CA ALA A 41 -19.35 0.15 -16.74
C ALA A 41 -17.96 0.46 -16.18
N LEU A 42 -16.90 0.18 -16.93
CA LEU A 42 -15.53 0.60 -16.63
C LEU A 42 -15.40 2.11 -16.61
N LEU A 43 -15.96 2.82 -17.60
CA LEU A 43 -15.97 4.28 -17.57
C LEU A 43 -16.69 4.80 -16.35
N LYS A 44 -17.86 4.23 -16.01
CA LYS A 44 -18.60 4.59 -14.79
C LYS A 44 -17.81 4.30 -13.52
N TYR A 45 -17.07 3.20 -13.48
CA TYR A 45 -16.23 2.85 -12.35
C TYR A 45 -14.98 3.74 -12.27
N ILE A 46 -14.39 4.12 -13.41
CA ILE A 46 -13.27 5.06 -13.48
C ILE A 46 -13.74 6.47 -13.11
N THR A 47 -14.92 6.91 -13.57
CA THR A 47 -15.47 8.21 -13.18
C THR A 47 -15.92 8.20 -11.73
N TRP A 48 -16.44 7.09 -11.22
CA TRP A 48 -16.77 6.91 -9.80
C TRP A 48 -15.52 6.84 -8.93
N PHE A 49 -14.46 6.16 -9.36
CA PHE A 49 -13.16 6.10 -8.70
C PHE A 49 -12.48 7.47 -8.74
N LYS A 50 -12.54 8.19 -9.86
CA LYS A 50 -12.12 9.60 -9.95
C LYS A 50 -12.93 10.48 -9.01
N PHE A 51 -14.23 10.27 -8.91
CA PHE A 51 -15.08 11.00 -7.97
C PHE A 51 -14.75 10.66 -6.51
N TRP A 52 -14.50 9.39 -6.20
CA TRP A 52 -14.10 8.89 -4.88
C TRP A 52 -12.73 9.41 -4.46
N THR A 53 -11.75 9.41 -5.37
CA THR A 53 -10.42 9.96 -5.11
C THR A 53 -10.46 11.48 -4.95
N ILE A 54 -11.26 12.19 -5.74
CA ILE A 54 -11.55 13.62 -5.50
C ILE A 54 -12.25 13.78 -4.12
N PHE A 55 -13.11 12.83 -3.75
CA PHE A 55 -13.83 12.87 -2.48
C PHE A 55 -12.95 12.67 -1.25
N GLU A 56 -12.02 11.73 -1.27
CA GLU A 56 -11.05 11.53 -0.19
C GLU A 56 -10.06 12.70 -0.05
N ILE A 57 -9.77 13.39 -1.14
CA ILE A 57 -8.92 14.60 -1.09
C ILE A 57 -9.77 15.84 -0.71
N PHE A 58 -11.11 15.81 -0.69
CA PHE A 58 -11.90 17.01 -0.33
C PHE A 58 -11.58 17.54 1.07
N ASP A 59 -11.38 16.66 2.05
CA ASP A 59 -11.01 17.05 3.41
C ASP A 59 -9.67 17.80 3.43
N ILE A 60 -8.73 17.35 2.60
CA ILE A 60 -7.40 17.96 2.43
C ILE A 60 -7.50 19.25 1.60
N ILE A 61 -8.32 19.29 0.54
CA ILE A 61 -8.53 20.46 -0.32
C ILE A 61 -9.14 21.60 0.49
N PHE A 62 -10.11 21.32 1.36
CA PHE A 62 -10.69 22.34 2.24
C PHE A 62 -9.64 22.97 3.14
N PHE A 63 -8.75 22.15 3.73
CA PHE A 63 -7.66 22.67 4.52
C PHE A 63 -6.64 23.46 3.69
N VAL A 64 -6.28 22.99 2.49
CA VAL A 64 -5.40 23.71 1.54
C VAL A 64 -6.02 25.05 1.12
N LEU A 65 -7.35 25.15 1.01
CA LEU A 65 -8.02 26.42 0.75
C LEU A 65 -7.90 27.39 1.94
N ILE A 66 -8.10 26.91 3.17
CA ILE A 66 -7.86 27.71 4.38
C ILE A 66 -6.42 28.20 4.40
N PHE A 67 -5.47 27.30 4.16
CA PHE A 67 -4.04 27.61 4.05
C PHE A 67 -3.79 28.71 3.00
N ALA A 68 -4.35 28.58 1.80
CA ALA A 68 -4.19 29.55 0.72
C ALA A 68 -4.76 30.93 1.09
N VAL A 69 -5.90 30.99 1.79
CA VAL A 69 -6.47 32.26 2.28
C VAL A 69 -5.53 32.95 3.27
N PHE A 70 -4.89 32.21 4.18
CA PHE A 70 -3.90 32.76 5.10
C PHE A 70 -2.66 33.31 4.39
N VAL A 71 -2.11 32.55 3.44
CA VAL A 71 -0.95 32.98 2.63
C VAL A 71 -1.28 34.22 1.81
N PHE A 72 -2.44 34.23 1.15
CA PHE A 72 -2.89 35.36 0.34
C PHE A 72 -3.17 36.60 1.19
N GLY A 73 -3.81 36.45 2.36
CA GLY A 73 -4.07 37.54 3.29
C GLY A 73 -2.77 38.20 3.78
N PHE A 74 -1.78 37.40 4.18
CA PHE A 74 -0.47 37.92 4.54
C PHE A 74 0.23 38.59 3.34
N GLY A 75 0.17 38.00 2.15
CA GLY A 75 0.74 38.58 0.93
C GLY A 75 0.18 39.98 0.60
N ILE A 76 -1.13 40.18 0.79
CA ILE A 76 -1.77 41.50 0.61
C ILE A 76 -1.25 42.51 1.64
N ILE A 77 -1.23 42.14 2.93
CA ILE A 77 -0.78 43.04 3.99
C ILE A 77 0.69 43.39 3.78
N TYR A 78 1.52 42.41 3.46
CA TYR A 78 2.94 42.57 3.16
C TYR A 78 3.16 43.53 1.99
N HIS A 79 2.50 43.30 0.85
CA HIS A 79 2.66 44.13 -0.34
C HIS A 79 2.17 45.57 -0.10
N ALA A 80 1.06 45.72 0.65
CA ALA A 80 0.52 47.03 1.00
C ALA A 80 1.46 47.88 1.88
N ILE A 81 2.24 47.26 2.77
CA ILE A 81 3.19 47.98 3.63
C ILE A 81 4.49 48.27 2.86
N MET A 82 5.00 47.32 2.07
CA MET A 82 6.29 47.47 1.37
C MET A 82 6.21 48.35 0.12
N TYR A 83 5.08 48.33 -0.59
CA TYR A 83 4.92 49.04 -1.86
C TYR A 83 3.60 49.84 -1.89
N PRO A 84 3.49 50.94 -1.13
CA PRO A 84 2.27 51.74 -1.10
C PRO A 84 1.94 52.35 -2.47
N ASN A 85 0.67 52.54 -2.81
CA ASN A 85 0.22 53.13 -4.08
C ASN A 85 0.63 52.33 -5.34
N SER A 86 0.74 51.01 -5.24
CA SER A 86 0.96 50.14 -6.41
C SER A 86 -0.31 50.05 -7.27
N GLU A 87 -0.16 50.15 -8.59
CA GLU A 87 -1.29 50.08 -9.52
C GLU A 87 -1.81 48.63 -9.64
N PRO A 88 -3.15 48.43 -9.71
CA PRO A 88 -3.70 47.10 -9.86
C PRO A 88 -3.33 46.50 -11.22
N GLY A 89 -2.63 45.36 -11.22
CA GLY A 89 -2.20 44.67 -12.42
C GLY A 89 -1.87 43.20 -12.18
N TYR A 90 -1.60 42.47 -13.26
CA TYR A 90 -1.20 41.06 -13.17
C TYR A 90 0.12 40.88 -12.41
N LEU A 91 1.06 41.80 -12.59
CA LEU A 91 2.36 41.78 -11.91
C LEU A 91 2.20 41.90 -10.39
N LEU A 92 1.33 42.80 -9.93
CA LEU A 92 0.96 42.96 -8.52
C LEU A 92 0.43 41.64 -7.93
N PHE A 93 -0.53 41.00 -8.61
CA PHE A 93 -1.10 39.74 -8.15
C PHE A 93 -0.05 38.62 -8.08
N LYS A 94 0.87 38.58 -9.03
CA LYS A 94 2.00 37.63 -9.03
C LYS A 94 2.90 37.85 -7.81
N GLU A 95 3.26 39.10 -7.49
CA GLU A 95 4.13 39.43 -6.36
C GLU A 95 3.48 39.09 -5.01
N ILE A 96 2.18 39.38 -4.86
CA ILE A 96 1.39 39.06 -3.67
C ILE A 96 1.41 37.56 -3.35
N ILE A 97 1.43 36.69 -4.36
CA ILE A 97 1.45 35.24 -4.16
C ILE A 97 2.88 34.71 -4.06
N TYR A 98 3.78 35.20 -4.92
CA TYR A 98 5.12 34.65 -5.09
C TYR A 98 5.94 34.75 -3.80
N ILE A 99 6.01 35.94 -3.20
CA ILE A 99 6.87 36.17 -2.03
C ILE A 99 6.47 35.30 -0.84
N PRO A 100 5.21 35.32 -0.35
CA PRO A 100 4.84 34.49 0.78
C PRO A 100 4.85 32.98 0.45
N TYR A 101 4.63 32.59 -0.82
CA TYR A 101 4.79 31.21 -1.24
C TYR A 101 6.22 30.70 -1.06
N TRP A 102 7.24 31.46 -1.47
CA TRP A 102 8.63 31.05 -1.28
C TRP A 102 9.08 31.09 0.18
N GLN A 103 8.53 32.02 0.96
CA GLN A 103 8.76 32.07 2.41
C GLN A 103 8.27 30.80 3.12
N LEU A 104 7.27 30.10 2.59
CA LEU A 104 6.83 28.80 3.10
C LEU A 104 7.91 27.72 3.00
N TYR A 105 8.82 27.83 2.04
CA TYR A 105 9.93 26.89 1.84
C TYR A 105 11.21 27.34 2.55
N GLY A 106 11.18 28.45 3.29
CA GLY A 106 12.32 28.98 4.04
C GLY A 106 13.09 30.11 3.36
N GLU A 107 12.69 30.54 2.17
CA GLU A 107 13.30 31.70 1.49
C GLU A 107 12.69 33.00 2.04
N LEU A 108 13.35 33.60 3.03
CA LEU A 108 12.82 34.76 3.77
C LEU A 108 13.04 36.11 3.07
N PHE A 109 13.87 36.19 2.03
CA PHE A 109 14.22 37.43 1.30
C PHE A 109 14.64 38.61 2.20
N LEU A 110 15.46 38.34 3.22
CA LEU A 110 15.83 39.34 4.23
C LEU A 110 16.48 40.60 3.65
N ASP A 111 17.21 40.50 2.53
CA ASP A 111 17.84 41.64 1.86
C ASP A 111 16.81 42.65 1.33
N THR A 112 15.68 42.15 0.81
CA THR A 112 14.55 42.97 0.38
C THR A 112 13.88 43.66 1.59
N PHE A 113 13.80 42.99 2.75
CA PHE A 113 13.26 43.60 3.98
C PHE A 113 14.19 44.66 4.59
N GLN A 114 15.50 44.45 4.49
CA GLN A 114 16.51 45.36 5.03
C GLN A 114 16.78 46.57 4.10
N GLY A 115 16.29 46.53 2.86
CA GLY A 115 16.53 47.58 1.88
C GLY A 115 17.99 47.66 1.44
N THR A 116 18.73 46.54 1.55
CA THR A 116 20.12 46.41 1.13
C THR A 116 20.27 46.08 -0.36
N GLU A 117 19.15 45.87 -1.06
CA GLU A 117 19.10 45.61 -2.50
C GLU A 117 19.53 46.86 -3.30
N THR A 118 20.59 46.73 -4.10
CA THR A 118 21.21 47.86 -4.81
C THR A 118 20.60 48.15 -6.18
N ASP A 119 19.80 47.22 -6.72
CA ASP A 119 19.32 47.25 -8.11
C ASP A 119 17.86 47.73 -8.23
N CYS A 120 17.50 48.77 -7.47
CA CYS A 120 16.13 49.30 -7.45
C CYS A 120 16.10 50.84 -7.52
N THR A 121 14.96 51.41 -7.93
CA THR A 121 14.71 52.86 -7.97
C THR A 121 13.52 53.25 -7.11
N LYS A 122 13.54 54.48 -6.56
CA LYS A 122 12.40 55.12 -5.88
C LYS A 122 11.64 56.08 -6.80
N ASP A 123 12.15 56.35 -7.99
CA ASP A 123 11.57 57.33 -8.91
C ASP A 123 10.34 56.75 -9.64
N PRO A 124 9.18 57.43 -9.59
CA PRO A 124 7.92 56.91 -10.14
C PRO A 124 7.92 56.70 -11.65
N GLU A 125 8.68 57.48 -12.40
CA GLU A 125 8.73 57.36 -13.85
C GLU A 125 9.54 56.12 -14.29
N LEU A 126 10.63 55.82 -13.58
CA LEU A 126 11.55 54.72 -13.92
C LEU A 126 10.91 53.35 -13.62
N TYR A 127 10.20 53.19 -12.50
CA TYR A 127 9.54 51.93 -12.18
C TYR A 127 8.23 51.71 -12.95
N LYS A 128 7.47 52.78 -13.26
CA LYS A 128 6.24 52.65 -14.08
C LYS A 128 6.55 52.27 -15.53
N ASN A 129 7.68 52.73 -16.06
CA ASN A 129 8.13 52.38 -17.41
C ASN A 129 8.82 51.00 -17.47
N GLY A 130 8.93 50.28 -16.34
CA GLY A 130 9.51 48.93 -16.27
C GLY A 130 11.02 48.87 -16.52
N THR A 131 11.71 50.01 -16.49
CA THR A 131 13.15 50.08 -16.74
C THR A 131 13.99 49.62 -15.54
N MET A 132 13.48 49.83 -14.32
CA MET A 132 14.08 49.37 -13.07
C MET A 132 12.98 48.98 -12.07
N THR A 133 13.28 48.08 -11.14
CA THR A 133 12.33 47.62 -10.11
C THR A 133 12.14 48.67 -9.02
N ARG A 134 10.98 48.69 -8.38
CA ARG A 134 10.67 49.61 -7.29
C ARG A 134 11.37 49.17 -6.01
N CYS A 135 12.03 50.08 -5.30
CA CYS A 135 12.61 49.77 -3.99
C CYS A 135 11.52 49.57 -2.92
N PRO A 136 11.70 48.60 -2.00
CA PRO A 136 10.79 48.39 -0.87
C PRO A 136 10.89 49.51 0.18
N GLU A 137 9.77 49.82 0.83
CA GLU A 137 9.75 50.68 2.03
C GLU A 137 10.03 49.85 3.29
N VAL A 138 11.10 50.21 4.01
CA VAL A 138 11.51 49.52 5.23
C VAL A 138 10.63 49.98 6.39
N SER A 139 9.97 49.02 7.06
CA SER A 139 9.15 49.25 8.25
C SER A 139 9.42 48.18 9.30
N GLU A 140 9.50 48.57 10.58
CA GLU A 140 9.70 47.64 11.71
C GLU A 140 8.56 46.62 11.83
N ILE A 141 7.35 47.00 11.39
CA ILE A 141 6.15 46.16 11.42
C ILE A 141 6.32 44.92 10.51
N ASN A 142 7.07 45.06 9.41
CA ASN A 142 7.26 43.97 8.45
C ASN A 142 8.04 42.81 9.05
N TYR A 143 9.03 43.07 9.91
CA TYR A 143 9.78 42.03 10.60
C TYR A 143 8.90 41.26 11.60
N MET A 144 8.08 41.97 12.37
CA MET A 144 7.12 41.34 13.28
C MET A 144 6.09 40.50 12.53
N LEU A 145 5.56 41.05 11.43
CA LEU A 145 4.57 40.36 10.60
C LEU A 145 5.17 39.09 9.96
N LEU A 146 6.41 39.17 9.46
CA LEU A 146 7.15 38.02 8.92
C LEU A 146 7.36 36.94 9.98
N ALA A 147 7.82 37.31 11.18
CA ALA A 147 8.04 36.37 12.28
C ALA A 147 6.76 35.63 12.68
N VAL A 148 5.65 36.36 12.83
CA VAL A 148 4.33 35.77 13.12
C VAL A 148 3.89 34.86 11.98
N TYR A 149 4.04 35.29 10.74
CA TYR A 149 3.68 34.48 9.57
C TYR A 149 4.47 33.17 9.51
N THR A 150 5.80 33.21 9.71
CA THR A 150 6.64 32.02 9.70
C THR A 150 6.23 31.04 10.79
N VAL A 151 5.93 31.50 12.01
CA VAL A 151 5.42 30.66 13.11
C VAL A 151 4.07 30.04 12.74
N LEU A 152 3.10 30.84 12.31
CA LEU A 152 1.77 30.35 11.97
C LEU A 152 1.81 29.33 10.82
N THR A 153 2.61 29.58 9.79
CA THR A 153 2.70 28.67 8.64
C THR A 153 3.46 27.40 8.97
N HIS A 154 4.70 27.51 9.46
CA HIS A 154 5.58 26.36 9.61
C HIS A 154 5.25 25.52 10.85
N ILE A 155 4.88 26.15 11.96
CA ILE A 155 4.64 25.44 13.22
C ILE A 155 3.18 24.97 13.30
N ILE A 156 2.22 25.76 12.83
CA ILE A 156 0.80 25.42 12.95
C ILE A 156 0.27 24.79 11.66
N LEU A 157 0.24 25.54 10.56
CA LEU A 157 -0.52 25.14 9.36
C LEU A 157 0.10 23.96 8.61
N VAL A 158 1.42 23.93 8.41
CA VAL A 158 2.12 22.82 7.74
C VAL A 158 2.05 21.54 8.58
N ASN A 159 2.30 21.64 9.89
CA ASN A 159 2.23 20.48 10.78
C ASN A 159 0.82 19.90 10.86
N PHE A 160 -0.20 20.77 10.89
CA PHE A 160 -1.58 20.31 10.84
C PHE A 160 -1.92 19.67 9.48
N LEU A 161 -1.43 20.23 8.37
CA LEU A 161 -1.62 19.63 7.05
C LEU A 161 -1.04 18.22 6.99
N ILE A 162 0.19 18.04 7.48
CA ILE A 162 0.87 16.74 7.54
C ILE A 162 0.06 15.76 8.40
N ALA A 163 -0.45 16.20 9.55
CA ALA A 163 -1.27 15.37 10.44
C ALA A 163 -2.56 14.89 9.74
N MET A 164 -3.25 15.79 9.03
CA MET A 164 -4.45 15.44 8.25
C MET A 164 -4.13 14.46 7.12
N PHE A 165 -3.03 14.67 6.38
CA PHE A 165 -2.57 13.74 5.36
C PHE A 165 -2.29 12.35 5.93
N SER A 166 -1.60 12.26 7.07
CA SER A 166 -1.29 10.99 7.73
C SER A 166 -2.57 10.25 8.17
N HIS A 167 -3.54 10.99 8.71
CA HIS A 167 -4.83 10.43 9.12
C HIS A 167 -5.61 9.87 7.92
N THR A 168 -5.73 10.66 6.84
CA THR A 168 -6.42 10.23 5.62
C THR A 168 -5.70 9.07 4.94
N PHE A 169 -4.37 9.08 4.89
CA PHE A 169 -3.58 7.99 4.32
C PHE A 169 -3.84 6.67 5.06
N THR A 170 -3.80 6.70 6.39
CA THR A 170 -4.04 5.52 7.22
C THR A 170 -5.45 4.97 7.02
N ARG A 171 -6.46 5.86 6.93
CA ARG A 171 -7.85 5.46 6.66
C ARG A 171 -8.06 4.89 5.26
N SER A 172 -7.33 5.39 4.26
CA SER A 172 -7.50 5.02 2.84
C SER A 172 -6.64 3.81 2.42
N GLN A 173 -5.57 3.48 3.16
CA GLN A 173 -4.61 2.44 2.80
C GLN A 173 -5.25 1.06 2.56
N ASP A 174 -6.18 0.62 3.41
CA ASP A 174 -6.81 -0.71 3.31
C ASP A 174 -7.63 -0.86 2.02
N ASN A 175 -8.36 0.19 1.63
CA ASN A 175 -9.16 0.19 0.40
C ASN A 175 -8.27 0.26 -0.84
N ASN A 176 -7.19 1.03 -0.77
CA ASN A 176 -6.25 1.18 -1.88
C ASN A 176 -5.51 -0.11 -2.19
N GLU A 177 -5.16 -0.92 -1.18
CA GLU A 177 -4.52 -2.22 -1.40
C GLU A 177 -5.44 -3.19 -2.16
N LEU A 178 -6.74 -3.22 -1.82
CA LEU A 178 -7.73 -4.05 -2.53
C LEU A 178 -7.88 -3.61 -4.00
N VAL A 179 -8.01 -2.30 -4.23
CA VAL A 179 -8.12 -1.72 -5.57
C VAL A 179 -6.85 -2.02 -6.38
N TRP A 180 -5.67 -1.87 -5.77
CA TRP A 180 -4.41 -2.21 -6.42
C TRP A 180 -4.33 -3.69 -6.78
N LYS A 181 -4.75 -4.60 -5.90
CA LYS A 181 -4.80 -6.05 -6.19
C LYS A 181 -5.70 -6.35 -7.39
N PHE A 182 -6.85 -5.69 -7.49
CA PHE A 182 -7.76 -5.82 -8.63
C PHE A 182 -7.13 -5.32 -9.93
N HIS A 183 -6.56 -4.10 -9.92
CA HIS A 183 -5.89 -3.54 -11.10
C HIS A 183 -4.66 -4.34 -11.51
N ARG A 184 -3.91 -4.88 -10.55
CA ARG A 184 -2.74 -5.73 -10.82
C ARG A 184 -3.13 -6.94 -11.65
N PHE A 185 -4.25 -7.60 -11.35
CA PHE A 185 -4.74 -8.72 -12.16
C PHE A 185 -5.03 -8.29 -13.61
N SER A 186 -5.77 -7.19 -13.79
CA SER A 186 -6.07 -6.66 -15.12
C SER A 186 -4.80 -6.29 -15.90
N LEU A 187 -3.80 -5.70 -15.23
CA LEU A 187 -2.55 -5.31 -15.84
C LEU A 187 -1.73 -6.53 -16.25
N VAL A 188 -1.63 -7.54 -15.39
CA VAL A 188 -0.93 -8.80 -15.73
C VAL A 188 -1.59 -9.48 -16.93
N GLN A 189 -2.93 -9.52 -16.98
CA GLN A 189 -3.65 -10.08 -18.12
C GLN A 189 -3.36 -9.31 -19.41
N GLU A 190 -3.36 -7.97 -19.37
CA GLU A 190 -3.07 -7.14 -20.55
C GLU A 190 -1.62 -7.31 -21.04
N TYR A 191 -0.65 -7.36 -20.14
CA TYR A 191 0.76 -7.54 -20.50
C TYR A 191 1.05 -8.92 -21.09
N TYR A 192 0.25 -9.93 -20.73
CA TYR A 192 0.38 -11.27 -21.30
C TYR A 192 0.06 -11.29 -22.80
N ASP A 193 -0.97 -10.55 -23.23
CA ASP A 193 -1.41 -10.50 -24.63
C ASP A 193 -0.57 -9.55 -25.51
N ARG A 194 0.28 -8.72 -24.89
CA ARG A 194 1.16 -7.77 -25.59
C ARG A 194 2.36 -8.49 -26.20
N CYS A 195 2.90 -7.90 -27.27
CA CYS A 195 4.10 -8.46 -27.89
C CYS A 195 5.33 -8.24 -26.99
N LEU A 196 6.25 -9.23 -26.99
CA LEU A 196 7.46 -9.24 -26.18
C LEU A 196 8.55 -8.25 -26.65
N LEU A 197 8.38 -7.63 -27.82
CA LEU A 197 9.39 -6.73 -28.37
C LEU A 197 9.28 -5.31 -27.77
N ILE A 198 10.44 -4.70 -27.55
CA ILE A 198 10.61 -3.33 -27.02
C ILE A 198 9.85 -2.34 -27.94
N PRO A 199 9.27 -1.24 -27.41
CA PRO A 199 8.44 -0.30 -28.16
C PRO A 199 8.86 0.09 -29.60
N PRO A 200 10.14 0.36 -29.95
CA PRO A 200 10.49 0.69 -31.34
C PRO A 200 10.40 -0.51 -32.30
N LEU A 201 10.58 -1.75 -31.82
CA LEU A 201 10.54 -2.96 -32.65
C LEU A 201 9.15 -3.63 -32.67
N ILE A 202 8.18 -3.08 -31.93
CA ILE A 202 6.82 -3.63 -31.84
C ILE A 202 6.11 -3.65 -33.22
N ILE A 203 6.47 -2.73 -34.11
CA ILE A 203 5.90 -2.63 -35.46
C ILE A 203 6.16 -3.92 -36.26
N LEU A 204 7.36 -4.50 -36.16
CA LEU A 204 7.70 -5.76 -36.85
C LEU A 204 6.81 -6.92 -36.38
N SER A 205 6.49 -6.95 -35.08
CA SER A 205 5.60 -7.97 -34.51
C SER A 205 4.16 -7.83 -34.99
N HIS A 206 3.67 -6.61 -35.12
CA HIS A 206 2.35 -6.32 -35.67
C HIS A 206 2.29 -6.65 -37.17
N MET A 207 3.35 -6.35 -37.93
CA MET A 207 3.45 -6.75 -39.35
C MET A 207 3.43 -8.27 -39.52
N LYS A 208 4.17 -9.02 -38.70
CA LYS A 208 4.15 -10.49 -38.69
C LYS A 208 2.74 -11.03 -38.41
N ARG A 209 2.06 -10.50 -37.39
CA ARG A 209 0.70 -10.93 -37.03
C ARG A 209 -0.32 -10.61 -38.12
N ALA A 210 -0.21 -9.43 -38.75
CA ALA A 210 -1.05 -9.03 -39.87
C ALA A 210 -0.83 -9.93 -41.11
N PHE A 211 0.43 -10.26 -41.40
CA PHE A 211 0.78 -11.17 -42.50
C PHE A 211 0.18 -12.56 -42.31
N PHE A 212 0.33 -13.17 -41.13
CA PHE A 212 -0.29 -14.47 -40.84
C PHE A 212 -1.82 -14.43 -40.88
N PHE A 213 -2.44 -13.33 -40.44
CA PHE A 213 -3.89 -13.16 -40.54
C PHE A 213 -4.38 -13.10 -41.99
N ILE A 214 -3.64 -12.44 -42.88
CA ILE A 214 -3.96 -12.37 -44.32
C ILE A 214 -3.81 -13.76 -44.96
N LEU A 215 -2.75 -14.50 -44.62
CA LEU A 215 -2.55 -15.86 -45.12
C LEU A 215 -3.63 -16.84 -44.67
N ASP A 216 -4.07 -16.75 -43.41
CA ASP A 216 -5.15 -17.58 -42.86
C ASP A 216 -6.48 -17.29 -43.58
N LYS A 217 -6.77 -16.02 -43.85
CA LYS A 217 -7.93 -15.57 -44.65
C LYS A 217 -7.89 -16.02 -46.11
N CYS A 218 -6.71 -16.04 -46.74
CA CYS A 218 -6.56 -16.37 -48.16
C CYS A 218 -6.47 -17.87 -48.44
N CYS A 219 -5.93 -18.67 -47.51
CA CYS A 219 -5.64 -20.08 -47.76
C CYS A 219 -6.45 -21.07 -46.90
N HIS A 220 -7.34 -20.61 -46.01
CA HIS A 220 -8.16 -21.45 -45.12
C HIS A 220 -7.35 -22.55 -44.39
N VAL A 221 -6.11 -22.24 -44.03
CA VAL A 221 -5.22 -23.17 -43.33
C VAL A 221 -5.62 -23.16 -41.86
N SER A 222 -6.23 -24.24 -41.37
CA SER A 222 -6.91 -24.24 -40.06
C SER A 222 -6.06 -23.70 -38.90
N ASN A 223 -6.40 -22.49 -38.45
CA ASN A 223 -6.43 -22.00 -37.07
C ASN A 223 -5.32 -22.51 -36.13
N THR A 224 -4.29 -21.68 -35.92
CA THR A 224 -3.60 -21.64 -34.61
C THR A 224 -4.60 -21.17 -33.56
N LYS A 225 -5.21 -22.11 -32.84
CA LYS A 225 -5.97 -21.78 -31.62
C LYS A 225 -5.06 -20.97 -30.70
N GLN A 226 -5.46 -19.74 -30.36
CA GLN A 226 -4.86 -19.03 -29.23
C GLN A 226 -5.11 -19.88 -27.98
N VAL A 227 -4.06 -20.50 -27.47
CA VAL A 227 -4.12 -21.20 -26.20
C VAL A 227 -4.13 -20.13 -25.11
N ASN A 228 -5.27 -19.97 -24.44
CA ASN A 228 -5.36 -19.10 -23.26
C ASN A 228 -4.43 -19.65 -22.18
N VAL A 229 -3.31 -19.00 -21.92
CA VAL A 229 -2.31 -19.49 -20.95
C VAL A 229 -2.79 -19.41 -19.51
N PHE A 230 -3.82 -18.61 -19.24
CA PHE A 230 -4.52 -18.61 -17.96
C PHE A 230 -5.46 -19.83 -17.77
N ARG A 231 -5.53 -20.74 -18.75
CA ARG A 231 -6.31 -21.97 -18.65
C ARG A 231 -5.40 -23.18 -18.82
N ILE A 232 -5.42 -24.05 -17.81
CA ILE A 232 -4.73 -25.33 -17.84
C ILE A 232 -5.79 -26.42 -18.01
N ASP A 233 -5.66 -27.24 -19.06
CA ASP A 233 -6.50 -28.41 -19.23
C ASP A 233 -5.98 -29.56 -18.36
N MET A 234 -6.78 -29.95 -17.37
CA MET A 234 -6.41 -30.98 -16.37
C MET A 234 -7.00 -32.34 -16.74
N LYS A 235 -6.32 -33.42 -16.32
CA LYS A 235 -6.85 -34.77 -16.46
C LYS A 235 -8.03 -34.99 -15.51
N LEU A 236 -8.98 -35.85 -15.89
CA LEU A 236 -10.19 -36.12 -15.10
C LEU A 236 -9.89 -36.56 -13.66
N LYS A 237 -8.82 -37.33 -13.44
CA LYS A 237 -8.40 -37.79 -12.10
C LYS A 237 -7.89 -36.64 -11.22
N GLU A 238 -7.17 -35.68 -11.78
CA GLU A 238 -6.67 -34.50 -11.08
C GLU A 238 -7.81 -33.55 -10.74
N LYS A 239 -8.72 -33.31 -11.70
CA LYS A 239 -9.93 -32.52 -11.46
C LYS A 239 -10.75 -33.05 -10.29
N LYS A 240 -11.02 -34.37 -10.26
CA LYS A 240 -11.73 -35.01 -9.13
C LYS A 240 -11.03 -34.82 -7.79
N ARG A 241 -9.69 -34.84 -7.76
CA ARG A 241 -8.92 -34.61 -6.53
C ARG A 241 -9.05 -33.16 -6.04
N ILE A 242 -8.97 -32.18 -6.94
CA ILE A 242 -9.14 -30.77 -6.61
C ILE A 242 -10.57 -30.51 -6.12
N ASP A 243 -11.59 -31.07 -6.79
CA ASP A 243 -12.99 -30.93 -6.36
C ASP A 243 -13.24 -31.51 -4.95
N LEU A 244 -12.58 -32.63 -4.60
CA LEU A 244 -12.64 -33.18 -3.23
C LEU A 244 -11.95 -32.25 -2.24
N LEU A 245 -10.77 -31.73 -2.59
CA LEU A 245 -10.02 -30.81 -1.73
C LEU A 245 -10.78 -29.51 -1.48
N GLU A 246 -11.45 -28.97 -2.50
CA GLU A 246 -12.31 -27.80 -2.38
C GLU A 246 -13.49 -28.08 -1.43
N LYS A 247 -14.15 -29.22 -1.58
CA LYS A 247 -15.25 -29.63 -0.67
C LYS A 247 -14.79 -29.76 0.78
N ASP A 248 -13.66 -30.41 1.01
CA ASP A 248 -13.12 -30.59 2.36
C ASP A 248 -12.72 -29.24 2.98
N ALA A 249 -12.10 -28.35 2.20
CA ALA A 249 -11.75 -26.99 2.64
C ALA A 249 -12.99 -26.15 2.97
N VAL A 250 -14.02 -26.18 2.12
CA VAL A 250 -15.29 -25.46 2.34
C VAL A 250 -16.00 -26.00 3.59
N ASN A 251 -16.02 -27.32 3.80
CA ASN A 251 -16.61 -27.93 4.98
C ASN A 251 -15.86 -27.51 6.26
N SER A 252 -14.53 -27.54 6.24
CA SER A 252 -13.70 -27.10 7.36
C SER A 252 -13.95 -25.62 7.70
N TYR A 253 -13.98 -24.75 6.69
CA TYR A 253 -14.29 -23.33 6.87
C TYR A 253 -15.70 -23.10 7.41
N SER A 254 -16.70 -23.80 6.88
CA SER A 254 -18.10 -23.74 7.33
C SER A 254 -18.21 -24.11 8.82
N ASN A 255 -17.59 -25.22 9.22
CA ASN A 255 -17.59 -25.69 10.61
C ASN A 255 -16.90 -24.69 11.55
N ALA A 256 -15.76 -24.12 11.14
CA ALA A 256 -15.08 -23.08 11.89
C ALA A 256 -15.94 -21.82 12.03
N SER A 257 -16.60 -21.39 10.95
CA SER A 257 -17.48 -20.21 10.95
C SER A 257 -18.69 -20.37 11.88
N VAL A 258 -19.31 -21.55 11.90
CA VAL A 258 -20.42 -21.88 12.83
C VAL A 258 -19.93 -21.87 14.27
N SER A 259 -18.74 -22.39 14.52
CA SER A 259 -18.14 -22.41 15.86
C SER A 259 -17.86 -20.98 16.36
N LEU A 260 -17.33 -20.11 15.50
CA LEU A 260 -17.12 -18.69 15.79
C LEU A 260 -18.44 -17.94 16.03
N ARG A 261 -19.49 -18.22 15.24
CA ARG A 261 -20.82 -17.65 15.49
C ARG A 261 -21.38 -18.07 16.84
N LYS A 262 -21.22 -19.33 17.23
CA LYS A 262 -21.62 -19.82 18.57
C LYS A 262 -20.81 -19.18 19.69
N TYR A 263 -19.52 -18.91 19.47
CA TYR A 263 -18.68 -18.19 20.44
C TYR A 263 -19.13 -16.72 20.56
N ARG A 264 -19.36 -16.04 19.44
CA ARG A 264 -19.84 -14.65 19.40
C ARG A 264 -21.22 -14.50 20.02
N ALA A 265 -22.15 -15.42 19.74
CA ALA A 265 -23.48 -15.44 20.35
C ALA A 265 -23.40 -15.63 21.88
N ARG A 266 -22.50 -16.51 22.34
CA ARG A 266 -22.23 -16.68 23.77
C ARG A 266 -21.61 -15.42 24.39
N ALA A 267 -20.64 -14.79 23.73
CA ALA A 267 -20.03 -13.55 24.21
C ALA A 267 -21.05 -12.42 24.33
N ILE A 268 -21.96 -12.27 23.35
CA ILE A 268 -23.06 -11.28 23.40
C ILE A 268 -24.06 -11.60 24.52
N SER A 269 -24.33 -12.88 24.79
CA SER A 269 -25.18 -13.28 25.92
C SER A 269 -24.47 -13.23 27.28
N SER A 270 -23.15 -12.95 27.30
CA SER A 270 -22.33 -12.89 28.52
C SER A 270 -22.11 -11.46 29.04
N ASP A 271 -22.70 -10.45 28.39
CA ASP A 271 -22.70 -9.06 28.90
C ASP A 271 -23.56 -8.89 30.18
N ASP A 272 -24.13 -9.99 30.68
CA ASP A 272 -24.68 -10.13 32.03
C ASP A 272 -23.61 -10.85 32.89
N GLY A 273 -22.87 -10.08 33.69
CA GLY A 273 -21.53 -10.33 34.26
C GLY A 273 -21.31 -11.53 35.20
N SER A 274 -22.03 -12.63 35.05
CA SER A 274 -21.90 -13.83 35.89
C SER A 274 -20.96 -14.92 35.33
N TYR A 275 -20.63 -14.89 34.03
CA TYR A 275 -19.86 -15.97 33.38
C TYR A 275 -18.36 -15.67 33.19
N SER A 276 -17.92 -14.42 33.39
CA SER A 276 -16.51 -14.03 33.22
C SER A 276 -15.58 -14.74 34.23
N HIS A 277 -16.07 -14.99 35.45
CA HIS A 277 -15.24 -15.52 36.53
C HIS A 277 -14.86 -17.00 36.35
N ASP A 278 -15.74 -17.81 35.76
CA ASP A 278 -15.49 -19.24 35.54
C ASP A 278 -14.61 -19.51 34.31
N ALA A 279 -14.78 -18.71 33.24
CA ALA A 279 -13.96 -18.80 32.04
C ALA A 279 -12.52 -18.31 32.28
N GLU A 280 -12.35 -17.25 33.07
CA GLU A 280 -11.04 -16.72 33.47
C GLU A 280 -10.30 -17.71 34.37
N HIS A 281 -10.99 -18.36 35.31
CA HIS A 281 -10.41 -19.42 36.14
C HIS A 281 -9.97 -20.65 35.32
N SER A 282 -10.76 -21.07 34.33
CA SER A 282 -10.39 -22.20 33.46
C SER A 282 -9.22 -21.87 32.54
N LEU A 283 -9.14 -20.62 32.06
CA LEU A 283 -8.03 -20.14 31.24
C LEU A 283 -6.74 -20.05 32.07
N HIS A 284 -6.83 -19.57 33.31
CA HIS A 284 -5.70 -19.53 34.24
C HIS A 284 -5.13 -20.92 34.55
N ASP A 285 -5.98 -21.92 34.78
CA ASP A 285 -5.54 -23.31 34.99
C ASP A 285 -4.83 -23.89 33.76
N GLN A 286 -5.32 -23.60 32.55
CA GLN A 286 -4.66 -24.06 31.32
C GLN A 286 -3.32 -23.36 31.09
N VAL A 287 -3.26 -22.05 31.34
CA VAL A 287 -2.02 -21.27 31.21
C VAL A 287 -0.97 -21.74 32.22
N GLU A 288 -1.36 -22.02 33.47
CA GLU A 288 -0.45 -22.52 34.51
C GLU A 288 0.11 -23.91 34.16
N LYS A 289 -0.72 -24.79 33.60
CA LYS A 289 -0.29 -26.12 33.16
C LYS A 289 0.72 -26.03 32.01
N VAL A 290 0.48 -25.13 31.05
CA VAL A 290 1.41 -24.89 29.94
C VAL A 290 2.71 -24.26 30.42
N THR A 291 2.67 -23.30 31.35
CA THR A 291 3.89 -22.69 31.91
C THR A 291 4.74 -23.69 32.69
N LYS A 292 4.11 -24.62 33.43
CA LYS A 292 4.82 -25.72 34.11
C LYS A 292 5.52 -26.65 33.12
N GLU A 293 4.88 -27.01 32.02
CA GLU A 293 5.51 -27.85 30.99
C GLU A 293 6.64 -27.12 30.25
N VAL A 294 6.47 -25.84 29.93
CA VAL A 294 7.53 -25.01 29.34
C VAL A 294 8.74 -24.88 30.27
N GLY A 295 8.50 -24.69 31.58
CA GLY A 295 9.57 -24.63 32.59
C GLY A 295 10.35 -25.95 32.72
N LYS A 296 9.66 -27.10 32.68
CA LYS A 296 10.32 -28.42 32.63
C LYS A 296 11.21 -28.55 31.39
N LEU A 297 10.70 -28.12 30.23
CA LEU A 297 11.45 -28.15 28.98
C LEU A 297 12.70 -27.26 29.04
N GLN A 298 12.58 -26.05 29.61
CA GLN A 298 13.70 -25.13 29.77
C GLN A 298 14.79 -25.70 30.68
N ASN A 299 14.41 -26.31 31.81
CA ASN A 299 15.37 -26.96 32.71
C ASN A 299 16.11 -28.11 32.02
N PHE A 300 15.40 -28.94 31.25
CA PHE A 300 16.01 -30.03 30.48
C PHE A 300 16.98 -29.52 29.41
N LEU A 301 16.67 -28.38 28.80
CA LEU A 301 17.50 -27.75 27.78
C LEU A 301 18.78 -27.16 28.38
N GLU A 302 18.70 -26.57 29.58
CA GLU A 302 19.88 -26.11 30.32
C GLU A 302 20.75 -27.27 30.82
N GLU A 303 20.14 -28.39 31.25
CA GLU A 303 20.86 -29.61 31.60
C GLU A 303 21.63 -30.18 30.40
N MET A 304 20.97 -30.30 29.23
CA MET A 304 21.65 -30.73 28.01
C MET A 304 22.77 -29.77 27.57
N LYS A 305 22.61 -28.45 27.75
CA LYS A 305 23.69 -27.49 27.44
C LYS A 305 24.90 -27.71 28.34
N GLN A 306 24.68 -28.00 29.62
CA GLN A 306 25.74 -28.26 30.58
C GLN A 306 26.47 -29.57 30.24
N ASP A 307 25.74 -30.62 29.89
CA ASP A 307 26.32 -31.90 29.43
C ASP A 307 27.16 -31.72 28.17
N ILE A 308 26.69 -30.95 27.18
CA ILE A 308 27.46 -30.64 25.97
C ILE A 308 28.76 -29.89 26.32
N LYS A 309 28.71 -28.96 27.27
CA LYS A 309 29.89 -28.22 27.74
C LYS A 309 30.89 -29.14 28.43
N ASP A 310 30.40 -30.11 29.19
CA ASP A 310 31.24 -31.10 29.89
C ASP A 310 31.85 -32.11 28.92
N ILE A 311 31.10 -32.56 27.90
CA ILE A 311 31.61 -33.38 26.79
C ILE A 311 32.69 -32.62 26.00
N LYS A 312 32.47 -31.33 25.71
CA LYS A 312 33.45 -30.49 25.00
C LYS A 312 34.74 -30.34 25.82
N SER A 313 34.62 -30.17 27.14
CA SER A 313 35.73 -30.10 28.08
C SER A 313 36.47 -31.44 28.19
N TYR A 314 35.75 -32.56 28.16
CA TYR A 314 36.33 -33.91 28.13
C TYR A 314 37.10 -34.17 26.81
N LYS A 315 36.51 -33.82 25.66
CA LYS A 315 37.19 -33.90 24.36
C LYS A 315 38.49 -33.09 24.34
N GLN A 316 38.49 -31.89 24.93
CA GLN A 316 39.68 -31.05 25.01
C GLN A 316 40.75 -31.62 25.95
N ARG A 317 40.36 -32.33 27.01
CA ARG A 317 41.29 -33.07 27.89
C ARG A 317 41.85 -34.32 27.22
N VAL A 318 41.06 -35.05 26.43
CA VAL A 318 41.53 -36.22 25.66
C VAL A 318 42.48 -35.80 24.54
N LEU A 319 42.21 -34.69 23.84
CA LEU A 319 43.10 -34.16 22.80
C LEU A 319 44.47 -33.72 23.34
N LEU A 320 44.56 -33.36 24.64
CA LEU A 320 45.82 -33.04 25.31
C LEU A 320 46.62 -34.27 25.74
N VAL A 321 46.01 -35.47 25.77
CA VAL A 321 46.67 -36.74 26.12
C VAL A 321 47.25 -37.43 24.88
N GLU A 322 46.77 -37.12 23.67
CA GLU A 322 47.20 -37.74 22.40
C GLU A 322 48.33 -36.98 21.64
N LEU A 323 49.12 -36.12 22.28
CA LEU A 323 50.31 -35.56 21.63
C LEU A 323 51.58 -36.41 21.92
N PRO A 324 52.03 -37.29 21.00
CA PRO A 324 53.40 -37.78 21.04
C PRO A 324 54.35 -36.60 20.74
N LYS A 325 55.34 -36.44 21.62
CA LYS A 325 56.41 -35.46 21.45
C LYS A 325 57.28 -35.83 20.26
N GLY A 326 57.39 -34.88 19.33
CA GLY A 326 58.58 -34.67 18.51
C GLY A 326 58.53 -35.27 17.11
N ILE A 327 58.57 -34.39 16.11
CA ILE A 327 59.62 -34.27 15.09
C ILE A 327 59.39 -32.91 14.37
N PRO A 328 60.43 -32.08 14.15
CA PRO A 328 60.29 -30.74 13.58
C PRO A 328 60.60 -30.69 12.08
N SER A 329 60.25 -29.53 11.51
CA SER A 329 60.80 -28.90 10.30
C SER A 329 59.95 -28.97 9.03
N GLY A 330 59.56 -27.78 8.56
CA GLY A 330 59.65 -27.48 7.13
C GLY A 330 58.43 -26.85 6.48
N THR A 331 58.43 -25.50 6.46
CA THR A 331 58.12 -24.64 5.30
C THR A 331 56.72 -24.65 4.65
N HIS A 332 56.10 -23.45 4.71
CA HIS A 332 55.25 -22.73 3.72
C HIS A 332 54.11 -23.51 3.01
N VAL A 333 52.89 -23.01 2.82
CA VAL A 333 52.48 -21.77 2.10
C VAL A 333 51.03 -21.37 2.55
N PRO A 334 50.25 -20.47 1.90
CA PRO A 334 49.77 -19.20 2.46
C PRO A 334 48.24 -19.10 2.64
N GLU A 335 47.84 -17.90 3.06
CA GLU A 335 46.54 -17.25 2.98
C GLU A 335 45.93 -17.26 1.55
N GLU A 336 44.69 -17.73 1.38
CA GLU A 336 43.55 -17.06 0.69
C GLU A 336 42.33 -18.01 0.44
N VAL A 337 41.16 -17.66 1.00
CA VAL A 337 39.80 -17.39 0.42
C VAL A 337 39.23 -18.32 -0.72
N PRO A 338 37.93 -18.34 -1.13
CA PRO A 338 36.58 -18.50 -0.54
C PRO A 338 35.71 -19.65 -1.15
N MET A 339 34.42 -19.70 -0.74
CA MET A 339 33.19 -19.95 -1.54
C MET A 339 32.75 -21.34 -2.04
N PHE A 340 31.41 -21.50 -1.91
CA PHE A 340 30.44 -22.24 -2.74
C PHE A 340 30.19 -23.74 -2.53
N GLN A 341 28.87 -24.07 -2.48
CA GLN A 341 28.13 -25.10 -3.25
C GLN A 341 28.85 -26.45 -3.56
N GLN A 342 28.24 -27.63 -3.55
CA GLN A 342 26.88 -28.04 -3.89
C GLN A 342 26.78 -29.57 -3.63
N THR A 343 25.53 -30.05 -3.58
CA THR A 343 25.05 -31.37 -4.06
C THR A 343 25.53 -32.66 -3.41
N SER A 344 24.55 -33.42 -2.90
CA SER A 344 23.95 -34.53 -3.67
C SER A 344 22.45 -34.61 -3.38
#